data_AF-A0A3P7MRS6-F1
#
_entry.id   AF-A0A3P7MRS6-F1
#
_cell.length_a   1.000
_cell.length_b   1.000
_cell.length_c   1.000
_cell.angle_alpha   90.00
_cell.angle_beta   90.00
_cell.angle_gamma   90.00
#
_symmetry.space_group_name_H-M   'P 1'
#
loop_
_entity.id
_entity.type
_entity.pdbx_description
1 polymer ?
#
loop_
_entity_poly.entity_id
_entity_poly.type
_entity_poly.pdbx_seq_one_letter_code
_entity_poly.pdbx_strand_id
1 'polypeptide(L)'
;MPISLQAKADHSESEASATSDDEKSFDKGRCMSVMRYDFDDLLTSDRFEHPDLVGRIEPDEFNMEYYEQSRLATPLIFTCDPHELGMKIPKADEFSVDDVLRLVGDDRMIEVVE
;
A
#
# COMPACT_ATOMS: atom_id res chain seq x y z
N MET A 1 -21.24 6.33 -56.55
CA MET A 1 -20.00 7.10 -56.38
C MET A 1 -19.38 6.72 -55.04
N PRO A 2 -18.28 5.96 -54.98
CA PRO A 2 -17.63 5.61 -53.73
C PRO A 2 -16.65 6.73 -53.31
N ILE A 3 -16.63 7.09 -52.03
CA ILE A 3 -15.61 7.99 -51.46
C ILE A 3 -14.48 7.13 -50.92
N SER A 4 -13.30 7.32 -51.51
CA SER A 4 -12.03 6.68 -51.20
C SER A 4 -11.53 7.13 -49.82
N LEU A 5 -11.33 6.21 -48.87
CA LEU A 5 -10.50 6.49 -47.70
C LEU A 5 -9.04 6.36 -48.12
N GLN A 6 -8.30 7.48 -48.14
CA GLN A 6 -6.85 7.46 -48.24
C GLN A 6 -6.26 7.26 -46.84
N ALA A 7 -5.55 6.14 -46.66
CA ALA A 7 -4.59 5.98 -45.60
C ALA A 7 -3.39 6.91 -45.86
N LYS A 8 -3.01 7.70 -44.87
CA LYS A 8 -1.67 8.30 -44.78
C LYS A 8 -1.07 7.91 -43.44
N ALA A 9 -0.21 6.90 -43.49
CA ALA A 9 0.95 6.87 -42.62
C ALA A 9 1.95 7.88 -43.18
N ASP A 10 2.52 8.74 -42.32
CA ASP A 10 3.96 8.95 -42.35
C ASP A 10 4.47 9.62 -41.08
N HIS A 11 5.63 9.14 -40.65
CA HIS A 11 6.39 9.42 -39.45
C HIS A 11 6.75 10.91 -39.28
N SER A 12 6.81 11.38 -38.03
CA SER A 12 7.97 12.18 -37.59
C SER A 12 8.13 12.13 -36.09
N GLU A 13 9.37 11.88 -35.70
CA GLU A 13 9.93 11.61 -34.39
C GLU A 13 9.71 12.73 -33.36
N SER A 14 9.49 12.35 -32.10
CA SER A 14 10.12 12.99 -30.94
C SER A 14 9.92 12.10 -29.72
N GLU A 15 10.79 11.09 -29.59
CA GLU A 15 11.08 10.50 -28.29
C GLU A 15 11.82 11.56 -27.47
N ALA A 16 11.07 12.37 -26.72
CA ALA A 16 11.64 13.08 -25.58
C ALA A 16 11.69 12.08 -24.42
N SER A 17 12.73 11.26 -24.44
CA SER A 17 13.18 10.51 -23.27
C SER A 17 13.48 11.51 -22.17
N ALA A 18 12.58 11.64 -21.20
CA ALA A 18 12.83 12.40 -19.99
C ALA A 18 13.67 11.53 -19.06
N THR A 19 14.97 11.42 -19.38
CA THR A 19 15.98 11.00 -18.40
C THR A 19 16.14 12.16 -17.42
N SER A 20 15.32 12.22 -16.38
CA SER A 20 15.57 13.13 -15.26
C SER A 20 16.43 12.42 -14.23
N ASP A 21 17.72 12.33 -14.56
CA ASP A 21 18.81 12.08 -13.62
C ASP A 21 18.89 13.25 -12.64
N ASP A 22 18.06 13.22 -11.60
CA ASP A 22 18.23 14.02 -10.36
C ASP A 22 17.24 13.48 -9.31
N GLU A 23 17.35 12.19 -8.97
CA GLU A 23 16.71 11.66 -7.77
C GLU A 23 17.40 12.29 -6.56
N LYS A 24 16.87 13.43 -6.09
CA LYS A 24 17.21 13.95 -4.76
C LYS A 24 16.92 12.84 -3.76
N SER A 25 17.97 12.30 -3.17
CA SER A 25 17.86 11.33 -2.09
C SER A 25 16.88 11.86 -1.03
N PHE A 26 15.87 11.06 -0.70
CA PHE A 26 14.88 11.40 0.30
C PHE A 26 15.54 11.75 1.63
N ASP A 27 15.42 13.01 2.06
CA ASP A 27 15.97 13.49 3.32
C ASP A 27 14.91 13.38 4.43
N LYS A 28 14.85 12.17 5.00
CA LYS A 28 13.99 11.86 6.16
C LYS A 28 14.22 12.85 7.31
N GLY A 29 15.47 13.28 7.52
CA GLY A 29 15.83 14.20 8.59
C GLY A 29 15.17 15.57 8.41
N ARG A 30 15.16 16.10 7.18
CA ARG A 30 14.46 17.34 6.85
C ARG A 30 12.95 17.22 7.05
N CYS A 31 12.30 16.15 6.60
CA CYS A 31 10.86 15.97 6.78
C CYS A 31 10.49 15.87 8.27
N MET A 32 11.27 15.12 9.05
CA MET A 32 11.08 15.01 10.51
C MET A 32 11.32 16.34 11.22
N SER A 33 12.24 17.18 10.76
CA SER A 33 12.50 18.50 11.39
C SER A 33 11.38 19.54 11.21
N VAL A 34 10.47 19.33 10.25
CA VAL A 34 9.30 20.21 10.03
C VAL A 34 8.14 19.82 10.96
N MET A 35 8.15 18.58 11.47
CA MET A 35 7.14 18.09 12.38
C MET A 35 7.29 18.74 13.74
N ARG A 36 6.19 19.30 14.25
CA ARG A 36 6.15 19.90 15.59
C ARG A 36 6.14 18.86 16.72
N TYR A 37 5.88 17.60 16.38
CA TYR A 37 5.74 16.52 17.33
C TYR A 37 7.03 15.71 17.42
N ASP A 38 7.36 15.29 18.64
CA ASP A 38 8.43 14.34 18.90
C ASP A 38 7.89 12.92 18.69
N PHE A 39 8.36 12.25 17.64
CA PHE A 39 7.94 10.89 17.32
C PHE A 39 8.46 9.87 18.32
N ASP A 40 9.64 10.08 18.89
CA ASP A 40 10.20 9.15 19.86
C ASP A 40 9.35 9.18 21.14
N ASP A 41 8.91 10.37 21.58
CA ASP A 41 7.91 10.51 22.65
C ASP A 41 6.59 9.83 22.27
N LEU A 42 6.05 10.10 21.08
CA LEU A 42 4.76 9.55 20.66
C LEU A 42 4.75 8.02 20.58
N LEU A 43 5.85 7.41 20.12
CA LEU A 43 5.96 5.97 19.94
C LEU A 43 6.27 5.20 21.23
N THR A 44 6.84 5.87 22.24
CA THR A 44 7.25 5.24 23.51
C THR A 44 6.37 5.63 24.70
N SER A 45 5.52 6.64 24.55
CA SER A 45 4.63 7.08 25.62
C SER A 45 3.50 6.07 25.86
N ASP A 46 3.37 5.67 27.13
CA ASP A 46 2.30 4.85 27.67
C ASP A 46 0.91 5.50 27.60
N ARG A 47 0.83 6.82 27.37
CA ARG A 47 -0.44 7.57 27.35
C ARG A 47 -1.42 7.11 26.25
N PHE A 48 -0.93 6.39 25.25
CA PHE A 48 -1.73 5.83 24.16
C PHE A 48 -2.02 4.34 24.32
N GLU A 49 -1.61 3.72 25.44
CA GLU A 49 -1.97 2.36 25.76
C GLU A 49 -3.46 2.28 26.11
N HIS A 50 -4.27 1.92 25.11
CA HIS A 50 -5.71 1.80 25.23
C HIS A 50 -6.17 0.41 24.74
N PRO A 51 -5.99 -0.65 25.55
CA PRO A 51 -6.31 -2.02 25.14
C PRO A 51 -7.80 -2.20 24.80
N ASP A 52 -8.68 -1.39 25.39
CA ASP A 52 -10.13 -1.47 25.19
C ASP A 52 -10.61 -0.95 23.83
N LEU A 53 -9.74 -0.28 23.05
CA LEU A 53 -10.07 0.21 21.72
C LEU A 53 -9.97 -0.88 20.64
N VAL A 54 -9.44 -2.05 20.97
CA VAL A 54 -9.23 -3.16 20.04
C VAL A 54 -9.85 -4.43 20.60
N GLY A 55 -10.68 -5.09 19.79
CA GLY A 55 -11.20 -6.41 20.07
C GLY A 55 -10.21 -7.51 19.67
N ARG A 56 -10.20 -8.57 20.46
CA ARG A 56 -9.49 -9.82 20.16
C ARG A 56 -10.48 -10.95 20.27
N ILE A 57 -10.61 -11.72 19.19
CA ILE A 57 -11.47 -12.89 19.08
C ILE A 57 -10.65 -14.01 18.45
N GLU A 58 -11.10 -15.25 18.59
CA GLU A 58 -10.47 -16.37 17.90
C GLU A 58 -10.78 -16.32 16.39
N PRO A 59 -9.91 -16.84 15.51
CA PRO A 59 -10.09 -16.75 14.06
C PRO A 59 -11.40 -17.38 13.55
N ASP A 60 -11.86 -18.48 14.16
CA ASP A 60 -13.09 -19.17 13.80
C ASP A 60 -14.37 -18.43 14.26
N GLU A 61 -14.25 -17.56 15.25
CA GLU A 61 -15.32 -16.64 15.67
C GLU A 61 -15.54 -15.52 14.65
N PHE A 62 -14.54 -15.21 13.80
CA PHE A 62 -14.68 -14.19 12.77
C PHE A 62 -15.52 -14.67 11.57
N ASN A 63 -16.84 -14.61 11.75
CA ASN A 63 -17.82 -15.11 10.79
C ASN A 63 -19.06 -14.18 10.68
N MET A 64 -20.07 -14.61 9.92
CA MET A 64 -21.27 -13.79 9.67
C MET A 64 -22.09 -13.55 10.95
N GLU A 65 -22.16 -14.51 11.86
CA GLU A 65 -22.87 -14.35 13.13
C GLU A 65 -22.21 -13.25 13.97
N TYR A 66 -20.88 -13.28 14.06
CA TYR A 66 -20.12 -12.20 14.71
C TYR A 66 -20.37 -10.84 14.05
N TYR A 67 -20.37 -10.76 12.72
CA TYR A 67 -20.67 -9.53 11.98
C TYR A 67 -22.08 -9.00 12.30
N GLU A 68 -23.09 -9.87 12.32
CA GLU A 68 -24.48 -9.47 12.57
C GLU A 68 -24.69 -8.91 13.98
N GLN A 69 -23.99 -9.47 14.97
CA GLN A 69 -24.06 -9.06 16.37
C GLN A 69 -23.24 -7.79 16.64
N SER A 70 -21.98 -7.76 16.21
CA SER A 70 -21.02 -6.69 16.52
C SER A 70 -21.10 -5.50 15.57
N ARG A 71 -21.59 -5.73 14.35
CA ARG A 71 -21.50 -4.78 13.21
C ARG A 71 -20.08 -4.31 12.92
N LEU A 72 -19.06 -5.05 13.36
CA LEU A 72 -17.65 -4.64 13.31
C LEU A 72 -17.42 -3.23 13.90
N ALA A 73 -18.14 -2.89 14.97
CA ALA A 73 -18.04 -1.58 15.61
C ALA A 73 -16.69 -1.34 16.30
N THR A 74 -15.96 -2.41 16.64
CA THR A 74 -14.65 -2.37 17.28
C THR A 74 -13.59 -2.88 16.30
N PRO A 75 -12.45 -2.19 16.12
CA PRO A 75 -11.30 -2.70 15.37
C PRO A 75 -10.81 -4.04 15.94
N LEU A 76 -10.47 -4.99 15.08
CA LEU A 76 -9.97 -6.30 15.48
C LEU A 76 -8.50 -6.47 15.13
N ILE A 77 -7.76 -7.11 16.03
CA ILE A 77 -6.38 -7.56 15.78
C ILE A 77 -6.33 -9.09 15.92
N PHE A 78 -5.80 -9.73 14.88
CA PHE A 78 -5.48 -11.15 14.87
C PHE A 78 -3.96 -11.33 14.80
N THR A 79 -3.41 -12.13 15.71
CA THR A 79 -1.97 -12.48 15.74
C THR A 79 -1.72 -13.95 15.39
N CYS A 80 -2.71 -14.64 14.83
CA CYS A 80 -2.65 -16.03 14.39
C CYS A 80 -1.97 -16.18 13.01
N ASP A 81 -1.81 -17.42 12.54
CA ASP A 81 -1.43 -17.64 11.14
C ASP A 81 -2.57 -17.13 10.22
N PRO A 82 -2.28 -16.27 9.23
CA PRO A 82 -3.31 -15.73 8.34
C PRO A 82 -4.15 -16.79 7.61
N HIS A 83 -3.63 -18.00 7.42
CA HIS A 83 -4.38 -19.10 6.83
C HIS A 83 -5.55 -19.56 7.70
N GLU A 84 -5.51 -19.34 9.01
CA GLU A 84 -6.62 -19.62 9.94
C GLU A 84 -7.83 -18.72 9.67
N LEU A 85 -7.59 -17.51 9.14
CA LEU A 85 -8.63 -16.59 8.64
C LEU A 85 -9.04 -16.88 7.18
N GLY A 86 -8.51 -17.95 6.58
CA GLY A 86 -8.72 -18.27 5.17
C GLY A 86 -7.96 -17.37 4.19
N MET A 87 -6.99 -16.58 4.66
CA MET A 87 -6.16 -15.75 3.80
C MET A 87 -5.16 -16.59 3.00
N LYS A 88 -4.80 -16.09 1.82
CA LYS A 88 -3.70 -16.61 1.01
C LYS A 88 -2.66 -15.51 0.86
N ILE A 89 -1.50 -15.70 1.49
CA ILE A 89 -0.43 -14.71 1.53
C ILE A 89 0.84 -15.34 0.91
N PRO A 90 1.62 -14.58 0.13
CA PRO A 90 2.96 -15.01 -0.27
C PRO A 90 3.83 -15.35 0.94
N LYS A 91 4.75 -16.29 0.80
CA LYS A 91 5.70 -16.60 1.87
C LYS A 91 6.64 -15.42 2.10
N ALA A 92 6.81 -15.05 3.37
CA ALA A 92 7.54 -13.84 3.76
C ALA A 92 9.04 -13.86 3.38
N ASP A 93 9.65 -15.03 3.32
CA ASP A 93 11.06 -15.22 2.93
C ASP A 93 11.27 -15.34 1.42
N GLU A 94 10.19 -15.48 0.64
CA GLU A 94 10.23 -15.67 -0.81
C GLU A 94 9.58 -14.50 -1.58
N PHE A 95 9.05 -13.47 -0.90
CA PHE A 95 8.34 -12.36 -1.53
C PHE A 95 8.91 -11.01 -1.15
N SER A 96 9.24 -10.21 -2.16
CA SER A 96 9.92 -8.93 -2.01
C SER A 96 9.20 -7.78 -2.75
N VAL A 97 9.71 -6.55 -2.56
CA VAL A 97 9.25 -5.38 -3.34
C VAL A 97 9.51 -5.57 -4.84
N ASP A 98 10.59 -6.23 -5.22
CA ASP A 98 10.91 -6.52 -6.64
C ASP A 98 9.88 -7.46 -7.26
N ASP A 99 9.35 -8.40 -6.48
CA ASP A 99 8.25 -9.26 -6.94
C ASP A 99 6.97 -8.46 -7.16
N VAL A 100 6.68 -7.49 -6.28
CA VAL A 100 5.55 -6.58 -6.47
C VAL A 100 5.72 -5.79 -7.77
N LEU A 101 6.89 -5.17 -7.98
CA LEU A 101 7.20 -4.39 -9.18
C LEU A 101 7.01 -5.25 -10.44
N ARG A 102 7.63 -6.43 -10.48
CA ARG A 102 7.53 -7.39 -11.59
C ARG A 102 6.09 -7.84 -11.87
N LEU A 103 5.28 -8.07 -10.83
CA LEU A 103 3.89 -8.53 -10.98
C LEU A 103 2.93 -7.41 -11.39
N VAL A 104 3.19 -6.19 -10.93
CA VAL A 104 2.37 -5.01 -11.18
C VAL A 104 2.71 -4.36 -12.53
N GLY A 105 3.95 -4.53 -13.00
CA GLY A 105 4.49 -3.99 -14.24
C GLY A 105 5.24 -2.68 -14.01
N ASP A 106 6.45 -2.59 -14.59
CA ASP A 106 7.41 -1.50 -14.34
C ASP A 106 6.86 -0.12 -14.72
N ASP A 107 5.99 -0.03 -15.74
CA ASP A 107 5.43 1.24 -16.23
C ASP A 107 4.16 1.68 -15.47
N ARG A 108 3.74 0.95 -14.43
CA ARG A 108 2.53 1.31 -13.70
C ARG A 108 2.81 2.49 -12.77
N MET A 109 2.18 3.62 -13.07
CA MET A 109 2.18 4.79 -12.20
C MET A 109 1.59 4.44 -10.82
N ILE A 110 2.34 4.73 -9.77
CA ILE A 110 1.93 4.61 -8.37
C ILE A 110 1.96 5.98 -7.69
N GLU A 111 1.03 6.23 -6.79
CA GLU A 111 1.05 7.42 -5.94
C GLU A 111 2.05 7.20 -4.80
N VAL A 112 3.00 8.10 -4.66
CA VAL A 112 4.00 8.11 -3.58
C VAL A 112 3.76 9.33 -2.73
N VAL A 113 3.60 9.13 -1.42
CA VAL A 113 3.50 10.22 -0.44
C VAL A 113 4.89 10.43 0.16
N GLU A 114 5.40 11.66 0.07
CA GLU A 114 6.69 12.11 0.62
C GLU A 114 6.60 12.63 2.06
#